data_AF-A0A3P1WL37-F1
#
_entry.id   AF-A0A3P1WL37-F1
#
_cell.length_a   1.000
_cell.length_b   1.000
_cell.length_c   1.000
_cell.angle_alpha   90.00
_cell.angle_beta   90.00
_cell.angle_gamma   90.00
#
_symmetry.space_group_name_H-M   'P 1'
#
loop_
_entity.id
_entity.type
_entity.pdbx_description
1 polymer ?
#
loop_
_entity_poly.entity_id
_entity_poly.type
_entity_poly.pdbx_seq_one_letter_code
_entity_poly.pdbx_strand_id
1 'polypeptide(L)'
;MAEGDLVADYLEELLDIADLDGDIENTIADGRALVAIDTDSDLLVGKNGEVLDALQELSRLVVMTETGHRSRLMVDIGGYRGKRRAELVAMAKDAIAEVQETGDPVRLIPLNAYERKIIHDEVAAAGLVSESEGEPPNRRVVVQRA
;
A
#
# COMPACT_ATOMS: atom_id res chain seq x y z
N MET A 1 -20.09 -18.26 4.33
CA MET A 1 -19.01 -17.87 3.40
C MET A 1 -17.83 -17.41 4.23
N ALA A 2 -16.62 -17.78 3.85
CA ALA A 2 -15.45 -17.09 4.39
C ALA A 2 -15.43 -15.66 3.82
N GLU A 3 -14.89 -14.69 4.56
CA GLU A 3 -14.85 -13.28 4.12
C GLU A 3 -14.18 -13.13 2.74
N GLY A 4 -13.15 -13.94 2.47
CA GLY A 4 -12.44 -13.92 1.20
C GLY A 4 -13.27 -14.41 0.02
N ASP A 5 -14.19 -15.38 0.22
CA ASP A 5 -15.06 -15.88 -0.85
C ASP A 5 -16.03 -14.78 -1.28
N LEU A 6 -16.65 -14.11 -0.30
CA LEU A 6 -17.57 -13.00 -0.55
C LEU A 6 -16.90 -11.84 -1.31
N VAL A 7 -15.66 -11.53 -0.97
CA VAL A 7 -14.90 -10.48 -1.66
C VAL A 7 -14.45 -10.94 -3.05
N ALA A 8 -14.06 -12.20 -3.21
CA ALA A 8 -13.71 -12.75 -4.51
C ALA A 8 -14.89 -12.64 -5.47
N ASP A 9 -16.09 -13.07 -5.05
CA ASP A 9 -17.31 -12.97 -5.85
C ASP A 9 -17.63 -11.50 -6.23
N TYR A 10 -17.51 -10.57 -5.28
CA TYR A 10 -17.73 -9.14 -5.54
C TYR A 10 -16.73 -8.56 -6.53
N LEU A 11 -15.45 -8.91 -6.41
CA LEU A 11 -14.40 -8.41 -7.29
C LEU A 11 -14.51 -9.05 -8.68
N GLU A 12 -14.90 -10.32 -8.78
CA GLU A 12 -15.16 -11.01 -10.05
C GLU A 12 -16.28 -10.29 -10.83
N GLU A 13 -17.42 -10.03 -10.19
CA GLU A 13 -18.51 -9.27 -10.81
C GLU A 13 -18.09 -7.85 -11.23
N LEU A 14 -17.25 -7.19 -10.42
CA LEU A 14 -16.71 -5.88 -10.75
C LEU A 14 -15.83 -5.92 -11.99
N LEU A 15 -14.93 -6.90 -12.09
CA LEU A 15 -14.04 -7.08 -13.25
C LEU A 15 -14.85 -7.33 -14.52
N ASP A 16 -15.87 -8.19 -14.44
CA ASP A 16 -16.78 -8.48 -15.55
C ASP A 16 -17.53 -7.22 -16.03
N ILE A 17 -18.06 -6.42 -15.10
CA ILE A 17 -18.78 -5.17 -15.44
C ILE A 17 -17.83 -4.15 -16.08
N ALA A 18 -16.58 -4.10 -15.60
CA ALA A 18 -15.57 -3.15 -16.06
C ALA A 18 -14.84 -3.59 -17.34
N ASP A 19 -15.10 -4.81 -17.82
CA ASP A 19 -14.39 -5.44 -18.95
C ASP A 19 -12.86 -5.47 -18.71
N LEU A 20 -12.47 -5.95 -17.53
CA LEU A 20 -11.07 -6.03 -17.09
C LEU A 20 -10.66 -7.49 -16.83
N ASP A 21 -9.54 -7.89 -17.42
CA ASP A 21 -8.97 -9.22 -17.20
C ASP A 21 -8.27 -9.31 -15.83
N GLY A 22 -8.47 -10.43 -15.13
CA GLY A 22 -7.68 -10.78 -13.95
C GLY A 22 -8.11 -12.08 -13.29
N ASP A 23 -7.14 -12.84 -12.79
CA ASP A 23 -7.39 -14.08 -12.05
C ASP A 23 -7.43 -13.78 -10.54
N ILE A 24 -8.51 -14.21 -9.86
CA ILE A 24 -8.70 -13.95 -8.44
C ILE A 24 -8.24 -15.16 -7.61
N GLU A 25 -7.35 -14.91 -6.66
CA GLU A 25 -6.91 -15.90 -5.67
C GLU A 25 -7.28 -15.47 -4.25
N ASN A 26 -7.93 -16.37 -3.51
CA ASN A 26 -8.22 -16.17 -2.09
C ASN A 26 -7.29 -17.04 -1.23
N THR A 27 -6.54 -16.41 -0.33
CA THR A 27 -5.62 -17.06 0.61
C THR A 27 -5.78 -16.52 2.03
N ILE A 28 -5.13 -17.17 3.00
CA ILE A 28 -5.03 -16.68 4.38
C ILE A 28 -3.58 -16.31 4.67
N ALA A 29 -3.34 -15.06 5.04
CA ALA A 29 -2.03 -14.53 5.41
C ALA A 29 -2.13 -13.84 6.78
N ASP A 30 -1.24 -14.15 7.73
CA ASP A 30 -1.22 -13.57 9.08
C ASP A 30 -2.58 -13.62 9.83
N GLY A 31 -3.34 -14.70 9.63
CA GLY A 31 -4.65 -14.89 10.27
C GLY A 31 -5.77 -13.98 9.75
N ARG A 32 -5.60 -13.39 8.55
CA ARG A 32 -6.63 -12.61 7.84
C ARG A 32 -6.73 -13.08 6.38
N ALA A 33 -7.89 -12.88 5.77
CA ALA A 33 -8.08 -13.15 4.35
C ALA A 33 -7.25 -12.19 3.50
N LEU A 34 -6.68 -12.70 2.41
CA LEU A 34 -6.00 -11.96 1.36
C LEU A 34 -6.64 -12.38 0.03
N VAL A 35 -7.24 -11.41 -0.65
CA VAL A 35 -7.76 -11.60 -2.01
C VAL A 35 -6.81 -10.88 -2.96
N ALA A 36 -6.18 -11.64 -3.86
CA ALA A 36 -5.24 -11.12 -4.83
C ALA A 36 -5.85 -11.21 -6.24
N ILE A 37 -5.65 -10.16 -7.03
CA ILE A 37 -5.96 -10.18 -8.47
C ILE A 37 -4.64 -10.23 -9.23
N ASP A 38 -4.41 -11.32 -9.95
CA ASP A 38 -3.31 -11.43 -10.91
C ASP A 38 -3.76 -10.85 -12.25
N THR A 39 -3.10 -9.80 -12.70
CA THR A 39 -3.49 -9.02 -13.89
C THR A 39 -2.29 -8.23 -14.39
N ASP A 40 -2.21 -8.05 -15.70
CA ASP A 40 -1.23 -7.17 -16.35
C ASP A 40 -1.68 -5.70 -16.39
N SER A 41 -2.89 -5.39 -15.88
CA SER A 41 -3.48 -4.05 -15.92
C SER A 41 -3.10 -3.18 -14.72
N ASP A 42 -2.45 -2.04 -14.98
CA ASP A 42 -2.17 -1.02 -13.96
C ASP A 42 -3.43 -0.23 -13.53
N LEU A 43 -4.56 -0.38 -14.25
CA LEU A 43 -5.80 0.38 -13.96
C LEU A 43 -6.36 0.08 -12.58
N LEU A 44 -6.31 -1.18 -12.16
CA LEU A 44 -6.82 -1.62 -10.87
C LEU A 44 -5.92 -1.16 -9.71
N VAL A 45 -4.64 -0.86 -9.99
CA VAL A 45 -3.73 -0.25 -9.03
C VAL A 45 -4.00 1.26 -8.93
N GLY A 46 -4.10 1.93 -10.07
CA GLY A 46 -4.22 3.38 -10.15
C GLY A 46 -2.96 4.13 -9.73
N LYS A 47 -3.01 5.47 -9.75
CA LYS A 47 -1.84 6.28 -9.42
C LYS A 47 -1.45 6.09 -7.95
N ASN A 48 -0.21 5.66 -7.72
CA ASN A 48 0.32 5.39 -6.38
C ASN A 48 -0.53 4.40 -5.54
N GLY A 49 -1.34 3.54 -6.18
CA GLY A 49 -2.19 2.57 -5.49
C GLY A 49 -3.56 3.09 -5.04
N GLU A 50 -3.98 4.27 -5.49
CA GLU A 50 -5.25 4.88 -5.04
C GLU A 50 -6.49 4.04 -5.38
N VAL A 51 -6.50 3.35 -6.52
CA VAL A 51 -7.62 2.48 -6.92
C VAL A 51 -7.59 1.19 -6.11
N LEU A 52 -6.41 0.61 -5.90
CA LEU A 52 -6.25 -0.55 -5.04
C LEU A 52 -6.74 -0.28 -3.61
N ASP A 53 -6.43 0.89 -3.06
CA ASP A 53 -6.91 1.29 -1.73
C ASP A 53 -8.44 1.52 -1.71
N ALA A 54 -9.03 2.04 -2.79
CA ALA A 54 -10.49 2.14 -2.90
C ALA A 54 -11.16 0.75 -2.96
N LEU A 55 -10.64 -0.17 -3.77
CA LEU A 55 -11.12 -1.55 -3.87
C LEU A 55 -11.00 -2.29 -2.54
N GLN A 56 -9.90 -2.09 -1.82
CA GLN A 56 -9.68 -2.61 -0.46
C GLN A 56 -10.78 -2.16 0.51
N GLU A 57 -11.19 -0.89 0.48
CA GLU A 57 -12.22 -0.36 1.36
C GLU A 57 -13.63 -0.81 0.94
N LEU A 58 -13.94 -0.81 -0.36
CA LEU A 58 -15.20 -1.35 -0.86
C LEU A 58 -15.37 -2.82 -0.48
N SER A 59 -14.33 -3.64 -0.63
CA SER A 59 -14.33 -5.05 -0.24
C SER A 59 -14.62 -5.23 1.25
N ARG A 60 -14.04 -4.40 2.11
CA ARG A 60 -14.33 -4.42 3.56
C ARG A 60 -15.76 -4.00 3.88
N LEU A 61 -16.33 -3.05 3.12
CA LEU A 61 -17.72 -2.64 3.26
C LEU A 61 -18.69 -3.74 2.84
N VAL A 62 -18.38 -4.50 1.79
CA VAL A 62 -19.15 -5.69 1.39
C VAL A 62 -19.19 -6.70 2.53
N VAL A 63 -18.03 -7.06 3.11
CA VAL A 63 -17.99 -7.97 4.25
C VAL A 63 -18.74 -7.42 5.47
N MET A 64 -18.60 -6.12 5.77
CA MET A 64 -19.31 -5.51 6.88
C MET A 64 -20.83 -5.53 6.68
N THR A 65 -21.29 -5.29 5.45
CA THR A 65 -22.72 -5.32 5.10
C THR A 65 -23.32 -6.71 5.28
N GLU A 66 -22.62 -7.75 4.83
CA GLU A 66 -23.11 -9.13 4.90
C GLU A 66 -22.97 -9.77 6.29
N THR A 67 -21.90 -9.45 7.02
CA THR A 67 -21.57 -10.13 8.28
C THR A 67 -21.87 -9.30 9.53
N GLY A 68 -22.07 -7.99 9.39
CA GLY A 68 -22.18 -7.05 10.50
C GLY A 68 -20.87 -6.75 11.24
N HIS A 69 -19.75 -7.35 10.83
CA HIS A 69 -18.46 -7.21 11.51
C HIS A 69 -17.43 -6.49 10.63
N ARG A 70 -16.53 -5.72 11.25
CA ARG A 70 -15.44 -5.05 10.52
C ARG A 70 -14.39 -6.09 10.14
N SER A 71 -14.14 -6.25 8.85
CA SER A 71 -13.12 -7.16 8.35
C SER A 71 -11.72 -6.56 8.41
N ARG A 72 -10.73 -7.44 8.61
CA ARG A 72 -9.30 -7.16 8.49
C ARG A 72 -8.70 -7.65 7.17
N LEU A 73 -9.54 -8.08 6.21
CA LEU A 73 -9.11 -8.60 4.92
C LEU A 73 -8.20 -7.61 4.19
N MET A 74 -7.36 -8.14 3.32
CA MET A 74 -6.52 -7.36 2.42
C MET A 74 -6.84 -7.67 0.96
N VAL A 75 -6.70 -6.64 0.13
CA VAL A 75 -6.70 -6.77 -1.33
C VAL A 75 -5.32 -6.40 -1.84
N ASP A 76 -4.81 -7.19 -2.79
CA ASP A 76 -3.59 -6.91 -3.53
C ASP A 76 -3.79 -7.14 -5.03
N ILE A 77 -3.02 -6.44 -5.86
CA ILE A 77 -3.13 -6.51 -7.32
C ILE A 77 -1.72 -6.65 -7.87
N GLY A 78 -1.46 -7.74 -8.60
CA GLY A 78 -0.17 -7.98 -9.26
C GLY A 78 1.06 -7.88 -8.35
N GLY A 79 0.93 -8.13 -7.04
CA GLY A 79 2.01 -7.98 -6.06
C GLY A 79 2.38 -6.53 -5.71
N TYR A 80 1.54 -5.56 -6.08
CA TYR A 80 1.85 -4.13 -5.99
C TYR A 80 2.27 -3.70 -4.59
N ARG A 81 1.56 -4.12 -3.53
CA ARG A 81 1.89 -3.69 -2.16
C ARG A 81 3.30 -4.13 -1.75
N GLY A 82 3.70 -5.33 -2.14
CA GLY A 82 5.03 -5.87 -1.89
C GLY A 82 6.11 -5.10 -2.65
N LYS A 83 5.92 -4.90 -3.97
CA LYS A 83 6.83 -4.13 -4.83
C LYS A 83 7.00 -2.70 -4.33
N ARG A 84 5.89 -2.01 -4.05
CA ARG A 84 5.89 -0.62 -3.56
C ARG A 84 6.61 -0.49 -2.22
N ARG A 85 6.43 -1.44 -1.30
CA ARG A 85 7.15 -1.44 -0.03
C ARG A 85 8.66 -1.59 -0.25
N ALA A 86 9.09 -2.47 -1.16
CA ALA A 86 10.51 -2.65 -1.47
C ALA A 86 11.14 -1.37 -2.05
N GLU A 87 10.44 -0.68 -2.95
CA GLU A 87 10.86 0.62 -3.50
C GLU A 87 11.05 1.68 -2.41
N LEU A 88 10.10 1.79 -1.48
CA LEU A 88 10.16 2.76 -0.39
C LEU A 88 11.31 2.48 0.58
N VAL A 89 11.58 1.20 0.87
CA VAL A 89 12.72 0.80 1.69
C VAL A 89 14.04 1.12 0.99
N ALA A 90 14.14 0.89 -0.32
CA ALA A 90 15.32 1.26 -1.09
C ALA A 90 15.53 2.78 -1.07
N MET A 91 14.48 3.56 -1.34
CA MET A 91 14.50 5.03 -1.27
C MET A 91 14.94 5.56 0.10
N ALA A 92 14.45 4.94 1.19
CA ALA A 92 14.86 5.30 2.54
C ALA A 92 16.37 5.05 2.75
N LYS A 93 16.87 3.89 2.32
CA LYS A 93 18.28 3.52 2.44
C LYS A 93 19.21 4.46 1.67
N ASP A 94 18.82 4.84 0.45
CA ASP A 94 19.58 5.78 -0.37
C ASP A 94 19.67 7.14 0.31
N ALA A 95 18.54 7.66 0.83
CA ALA A 95 18.51 8.93 1.56
C ALA A 95 19.32 8.89 2.86
N ILE A 96 19.28 7.78 3.60
CA ILE A 96 20.09 7.58 4.80
C ILE A 96 21.58 7.63 4.46
N ALA A 97 21.99 6.93 3.40
CA ALA A 97 23.39 6.91 2.96
C ALA A 97 23.88 8.31 2.57
N GLU A 98 23.07 9.06 1.81
CA GLU A 98 23.40 10.43 1.40
C GLU A 98 23.53 11.38 2.59
N VAL A 99 22.62 11.33 3.58
CA VAL A 99 22.71 12.13 4.81
C VAL A 99 23.93 11.74 5.65
N GLN A 100 24.29 10.46 5.67
CA GLN A 100 25.48 10.00 6.38
C GLN A 100 26.77 10.48 5.71
N GLU A 101 26.83 10.47 4.39
CA GLU A 101 27.99 10.93 3.61
C GLU A 101 28.16 12.45 3.65
N THR A 102 27.11 13.20 3.32
CA THR A 102 27.16 14.66 3.14
C THR A 102 26.96 15.43 4.44
N GLY A 103 26.11 14.91 5.33
CA GLY A 103 25.62 15.62 6.51
C GLY A 103 24.46 16.58 6.25
N ASP A 104 24.07 16.77 4.98
CA ASP A 104 22.97 17.66 4.60
C ASP A 104 21.61 16.92 4.65
N PRO A 105 20.50 17.60 5.01
CA PRO A 105 19.18 16.99 4.98
C PRO A 105 18.70 16.62 3.57
N VAL A 106 18.14 15.42 3.40
CA VAL A 106 17.58 14.93 2.14
C VAL A 106 16.05 15.02 2.18
N ARG A 107 15.46 15.62 1.14
CA ARG A 107 14.00 15.75 0.98
C ARG A 107 13.50 14.77 -0.07
N LEU A 108 12.62 13.87 0.35
CA LEU A 108 12.04 12.88 -0.56
C LEU A 108 10.90 13.46 -1.40
N ILE A 109 10.41 12.65 -2.34
CA ILE A 109 9.20 12.95 -3.10
C ILE A 109 7.98 13.05 -2.16
N PRO A 110 6.88 13.71 -2.59
CA PRO A 110 5.61 13.64 -1.87
C PRO A 110 5.11 12.19 -1.77
N LEU A 111 4.63 11.83 -0.58
CA LEU A 111 4.25 10.46 -0.23
C LEU A 111 3.01 10.49 0.64
N ASN A 112 2.18 9.44 0.58
CA ASN A 112 1.01 9.32 1.43
C ASN A 112 1.38 8.97 2.89
N ALA A 113 0.42 9.01 3.81
CA ALA A 113 0.70 8.79 5.23
C ALA A 113 1.30 7.40 5.54
N TYR A 114 0.89 6.35 4.82
CA TYR A 114 1.40 5.00 4.98
C TYR A 114 2.85 4.88 4.48
N GLU A 115 3.12 5.42 3.30
CA GLU A 115 4.46 5.41 2.70
C GLU A 115 5.47 6.19 3.55
N ARG A 116 5.07 7.36 4.07
CA ARG A 116 5.92 8.13 4.99
C ARG A 116 6.25 7.34 6.25
N LYS A 117 5.30 6.56 6.79
CA LYS A 117 5.54 5.71 7.95
C LYS A 117 6.63 4.68 7.69
N ILE A 118 6.60 4.00 6.54
CA ILE A 118 7.63 3.02 6.16
C ILE A 118 9.02 3.69 6.18
N ILE A 119 9.14 4.87 5.58
CA ILE A 119 10.43 5.59 5.56
C ILE A 119 10.85 6.03 6.96
N HIS A 120 9.93 6.58 7.76
CA HIS A 120 10.23 6.97 9.14
C HIS A 120 10.76 5.78 9.96
N ASP A 121 10.15 4.60 9.81
CA ASP A 121 10.55 3.37 10.50
C ASP A 121 11.98 2.95 10.08
N GLU A 122 12.31 2.96 8.78
CA GLU A 122 13.65 2.64 8.26
C GLU A 122 14.72 3.67 8.71
N VAL A 123 14.38 4.96 8.69
CA VAL A 123 15.28 6.04 9.14
C VAL A 123 15.58 5.93 10.63
N ALA A 124 14.55 5.69 11.45
CA ALA A 124 14.71 5.51 12.89
C ALA A 124 15.54 4.27 13.21
N ALA A 125 15.35 3.17 12.48
CA ALA A 125 16.16 1.96 12.63
C ALA A 125 17.65 2.18 12.31
N ALA A 126 17.96 3.13 11.42
CA ALA A 126 19.34 3.56 11.12
C ALA A 126 19.90 4.59 12.12
N GLY A 127 19.13 5.00 13.13
CA GLY A 127 19.56 5.98 14.15
C GLY A 127 19.57 7.44 13.68
N LEU A 128 18.88 7.74 12.57
CA LEU A 128 18.70 9.10 12.05
C LEU A 128 17.34 9.67 12.48
N VAL A 129 17.13 10.95 12.23
CA VAL A 129 15.86 11.64 12.50
C VAL A 129 15.17 11.94 11.18
N SER A 130 13.84 11.86 11.19
CA SER A 130 13.03 12.28 10.04
C SER A 130 11.77 13.01 10.48
N GLU A 131 11.33 13.94 9.65
CA GLU A 131 10.10 14.70 9.84
C GLU A 131 9.28 14.79 8.54
N SER A 132 7.97 14.94 8.68
CA SER A 132 7.08 15.14 7.52
C SER A 132 6.85 16.63 7.29
N GLU A 133 7.40 17.19 6.20
CA GLU A 133 7.30 18.60 5.80
C GLU A 133 6.21 18.80 4.73
N GLY A 134 5.47 19.92 4.81
CA GLY A 134 4.44 20.31 3.85
C GLY A 134 3.04 19.78 4.13
N GLU A 135 2.07 20.16 3.29
CA GLU A 135 0.67 19.74 3.37
C GLU A 135 0.29 18.81 2.21
N PRO A 136 -0.68 17.89 2.40
CA PRO A 136 -1.22 17.10 1.29
C PRO A 136 -1.67 18.01 0.12
N PRO A 137 -1.37 17.64 -1.13
CA PRO A 137 -0.74 16.40 -1.60
C PRO A 137 0.81 16.43 -1.65
N ASN A 138 1.43 17.56 -1.31
CA ASN A 138 2.89 17.78 -1.44
C ASN A 138 3.69 17.37 -0.20
N ARG A 139 3.04 16.72 0.78
CA ARG A 139 3.67 16.32 2.05
C ARG A 139 4.69 15.21 1.83
N ARG A 140 5.91 15.42 2.31
CA ARG A 140 7.09 14.56 2.09
C ARG A 140 7.88 14.32 3.36
N VAL A 141 8.76 13.33 3.35
CA VAL A 141 9.70 13.08 4.46
C VAL A 141 11.01 13.81 4.19
N VAL A 142 11.54 14.45 5.24
CA VAL A 142 12.89 15.00 5.31
C VAL A 142 13.69 14.11 6.25
N VAL A 143 14.83 13.62 5.77
CA VAL A 143 15.77 12.78 6.52
C VAL A 143 16.98 13.63 6.89
N GLN A 144 17.41 13.55 8.15
CA GLN A 144 18.53 14.33 8.67
C GLN A 144 19.25 13.59 9.81
N ARG A 145 20.44 14.07 10.17
CA ARG A 145 21.18 13.56 11.33
C ARG A 145 20.42 13.86 12.63
N ALA A 146 20.64 13.01 13.64
CA ALA A 146 20.09 13.18 14.98
C ALA A 146 20.68 14.39 15.72
#